data_AF-A0A431LP09-F1
#
_entry.id   AF-A0A431LP09-F1
#
_cell.length_a   1.000
_cell.length_b   1.000
_cell.length_c   1.000
_cell.angle_alpha   90.00
_cell.angle_beta   90.00
_cell.angle_gamma   90.00
#
_symmetry.space_group_name_H-M   'P 1'
#
loop_
_entity.id
_entity.type
_entity.pdbx_description
1 polymer ?
#
loop_
_entity_poly.entity_id
_entity_poly.type
_entity_poly.pdbx_seq_one_letter_code
_entity_poly.pdbx_strand_id
1 'polypeptide(L)'
;MNRKPFTVAIIDLRTFISTISEVTVMADGKTICTVCNYIFDEKIGAPGTRAGQKFEELPEQWRCPDCGADQAMFQPCSCVSVSDNEHSDSVYSDRTNRAFLINQTLGSIVTELPEFACIFEQYGLDYCCGGKKLLEQACNEKGISVNQLLAKLNEYQIEAEQSKQLELEPDWTKTTLRALIEHLITRYHERLRIELPRLSELTKKVARVHGVNHPEMVEVSRIFHLFREQLEQHMQKEELILFPAITSIESGRTTYFGCGGSVDHPIEMMTKEHDDAGEALSMMSKLTNDYTPPEDACNTFKILLHSLAALELEMHQHVHKENNILFPRALKLAGAAVCR
;
A
#
# COMPACT_ATOMS: atom_id res chain seq x y z
N MET A 1 22.00 43.80 -28.91
CA MET A 1 21.91 42.63 -29.82
C MET A 1 20.72 41.79 -29.41
N ASN A 2 19.95 41.34 -30.40
CA ASN A 2 18.56 40.87 -30.34
C ASN A 2 18.24 39.74 -29.34
N ARG A 3 17.16 39.92 -28.57
CA ARG A 3 16.34 38.81 -28.06
C ARG A 3 15.35 38.41 -29.16
N LYS A 4 15.29 37.13 -29.54
CA LYS A 4 14.19 36.57 -30.34
C LYS A 4 13.16 35.92 -29.39
N PRO A 5 11.85 36.06 -29.64
CA PRO A 5 10.82 35.34 -28.88
C PRO A 5 10.67 33.91 -29.43
N PHE A 6 10.49 32.93 -28.55
CA PHE A 6 10.01 31.60 -28.94
C PHE A 6 8.49 31.57 -28.80
N THR A 7 7.81 31.36 -29.91
CA THR A 7 6.37 31.17 -30.01
C THR A 7 6.06 29.69 -29.74
N VAL A 8 5.20 29.40 -28.76
CA VAL A 8 4.66 28.05 -28.54
C VAL A 8 3.44 27.89 -29.45
N ALA A 9 3.52 26.97 -30.41
CA ALA A 9 2.37 26.57 -31.21
C ALA A 9 1.52 25.59 -30.40
N ILE A 10 0.27 25.96 -30.13
CA ILE A 10 -0.77 25.08 -29.59
C ILE A 10 -1.16 24.10 -30.69
N ILE A 11 -0.90 22.81 -30.50
CA ILE A 11 -1.43 21.76 -31.37
C ILE A 11 -2.77 21.29 -30.79
N ASP A 12 -3.81 21.42 -31.62
CA ASP A 12 -5.20 21.09 -31.37
C ASP A 12 -5.39 19.56 -31.22
N LEU A 13 -5.96 19.13 -30.09
CA LEU A 13 -6.13 17.73 -29.67
C LEU A 13 -7.29 16.99 -30.37
N ARG A 14 -7.85 17.54 -31.47
CA ARG A 14 -9.06 17.00 -32.12
C ARG A 14 -8.83 16.16 -33.38
N THR A 15 -7.60 15.92 -33.82
CA THR A 15 -7.34 15.20 -35.09
C THR A 15 -6.55 13.90 -34.96
N PHE A 16 -6.51 13.30 -33.77
CA PHE A 16 -5.79 12.03 -33.52
C PHE A 16 -6.71 10.84 -33.20
N ILE A 17 -7.96 10.87 -33.66
CA ILE A 17 -8.90 9.75 -33.52
C ILE A 17 -9.54 9.47 -34.88
N SER A 18 -8.82 8.82 -35.81
CA SER A 18 -9.46 8.19 -36.98
C SER A 18 -8.54 7.32 -37.85
N THR A 19 -7.67 6.45 -37.32
CA THR A 19 -7.09 5.31 -38.09
C THR A 19 -6.18 4.44 -37.24
N ILE A 20 -6.73 3.45 -36.53
CA ILE A 20 -6.10 2.12 -36.37
C ILE A 20 -7.25 1.11 -36.22
N SER A 21 -7.73 0.60 -37.35
CA SER A 21 -8.52 -0.63 -37.43
C SER A 21 -7.56 -1.80 -37.68
N GLU A 22 -7.71 -2.85 -36.86
CA GLU A 22 -7.28 -4.24 -37.09
C GLU A 22 -5.79 -4.50 -37.40
N VAL A 23 -5.00 -4.71 -36.34
CA VAL A 23 -3.88 -5.65 -36.38
C VAL A 23 -4.00 -6.56 -35.16
N THR A 24 -4.58 -7.74 -35.35
CA THR A 24 -4.58 -8.82 -34.35
C THR A 24 -3.21 -9.49 -34.39
N VAL A 25 -2.35 -9.21 -33.42
CA VAL A 25 -1.16 -10.05 -33.16
C VAL A 25 -1.61 -11.11 -32.16
N MET A 26 -1.72 -12.36 -32.61
CA MET A 26 -2.03 -13.47 -31.71
C MET A 26 -0.79 -13.75 -30.84
N ALA A 27 -0.96 -13.80 -29.52
CA ALA A 27 0.08 -14.29 -28.63
C ALA A 27 0.20 -15.81 -28.82
N ASP A 28 0.90 -16.23 -29.86
CA ASP A 28 1.00 -17.64 -30.25
C ASP A 28 1.46 -18.51 -29.07
N GLY A 29 0.59 -19.45 -28.67
CA GLY A 29 0.87 -20.48 -27.68
C GLY A 29 0.75 -20.06 -26.21
N LYS A 30 -0.02 -19.01 -25.86
CA LYS A 30 -0.33 -18.66 -24.46
C LYS A 30 -1.84 -18.66 -24.17
N THR A 31 -2.23 -19.32 -23.09
CA THR A 31 -3.64 -19.47 -22.64
C THR A 31 -3.75 -19.07 -21.18
N ILE A 32 -4.73 -18.24 -20.83
CA ILE A 32 -4.94 -17.72 -19.46
C ILE A 32 -6.16 -18.37 -18.81
N CYS A 33 -6.01 -18.80 -17.55
CA CYS A 33 -7.11 -19.25 -16.71
C CYS A 33 -7.95 -18.04 -16.26
N THR A 34 -9.24 -18.01 -16.58
CA THR A 34 -10.14 -16.91 -16.21
C THR A 34 -10.56 -16.91 -14.74
N VAL A 35 -10.20 -17.97 -13.99
CA VAL A 35 -10.50 -18.11 -12.56
C VAL A 35 -9.42 -17.47 -11.68
N CYS A 36 -8.14 -17.66 -12.02
CA CYS A 36 -7.01 -17.20 -11.21
C CYS A 36 -5.91 -16.47 -11.99
N ASN A 37 -6.11 -16.23 -13.29
CA ASN A 37 -5.16 -15.58 -14.20
C ASN A 37 -3.83 -16.33 -14.42
N TYR A 38 -3.76 -17.61 -14.08
CA TYR A 38 -2.61 -18.46 -14.43
C TYR A 38 -2.42 -18.51 -15.96
N ILE A 39 -1.21 -18.20 -16.43
CA ILE A 39 -0.86 -18.26 -17.85
C ILE A 39 -0.13 -19.57 -18.14
N PHE A 40 -0.76 -20.43 -18.94
CA PHE A 40 -0.10 -21.56 -19.58
C PHE A 40 0.66 -21.05 -20.81
N ASP A 41 1.97 -21.24 -20.83
CA ASP A 41 2.84 -20.95 -21.97
C ASP A 41 3.31 -22.27 -22.57
N GLU A 42 2.91 -22.56 -23.81
CA GLU A 42 3.28 -23.78 -24.53
C GLU A 42 4.78 -23.98 -24.59
N LYS A 43 5.60 -22.92 -24.66
CA LYS A 43 7.06 -23.03 -24.71
C LYS A 43 7.66 -23.51 -23.39
N ILE A 44 7.03 -23.15 -22.27
CA ILE A 44 7.52 -23.45 -20.92
C ILE A 44 6.88 -24.75 -20.40
N GLY A 45 5.61 -24.98 -20.72
CA GLY A 45 4.79 -26.03 -20.12
C GLY A 45 4.33 -25.70 -18.70
N ALA A 46 3.75 -26.69 -18.03
CA ALA A 46 3.20 -26.60 -16.68
C ALA A 46 3.46 -27.92 -15.93
N PRO A 47 3.25 -27.98 -14.60
CA PRO A 47 3.33 -29.23 -13.86
C PRO A 47 2.49 -30.34 -14.51
N GLY A 48 3.12 -31.48 -14.78
CA GLY A 48 2.48 -32.60 -15.47
C GLY A 48 2.42 -32.49 -17.01
N THR A 49 3.09 -31.49 -17.60
CA THR A 49 3.20 -31.30 -19.05
C THR A 49 4.67 -31.16 -19.47
N ARG A 50 4.95 -31.28 -20.77
CA ARG A 50 6.31 -31.04 -21.31
C ARG A 50 6.40 -29.63 -21.91
N ALA A 51 7.58 -29.02 -21.84
CA ALA A 51 7.89 -27.82 -22.62
C ALA A 51 7.66 -28.07 -24.12
N GLY A 52 6.99 -27.16 -24.80
CA GLY A 52 6.53 -27.28 -26.18
C GLY A 52 5.21 -28.04 -26.37
N GLN A 53 4.55 -28.51 -25.31
CA GLN A 53 3.23 -29.15 -25.42
C GLN A 53 2.15 -28.09 -25.64
N LYS A 54 1.34 -28.27 -26.68
CA LYS A 54 0.23 -27.39 -26.98
C LYS A 54 -0.87 -27.47 -25.94
N PHE A 55 -1.59 -26.38 -25.70
CA PHE A 55 -2.67 -26.39 -24.72
C PHE A 55 -3.78 -27.37 -25.11
N GLU A 56 -4.07 -27.51 -26.40
CA GLU A 56 -5.09 -28.44 -26.91
C GLU A 56 -4.65 -29.92 -26.82
N GLU A 57 -3.37 -30.19 -26.56
CA GLU A 57 -2.81 -31.53 -26.39
C GLU A 57 -2.75 -31.95 -24.91
N LEU A 58 -3.28 -31.14 -23.99
CA LEU A 58 -3.30 -31.47 -22.57
C LEU A 58 -4.37 -32.53 -22.25
N PRO A 59 -4.10 -33.51 -21.36
CA PRO A 59 -5.09 -34.51 -20.95
C PRO A 59 -6.35 -33.87 -20.36
N GLU A 60 -7.55 -34.40 -20.62
CA GLU A 60 -8.82 -33.84 -20.10
C GLU A 60 -8.87 -33.71 -18.57
N GLN A 61 -8.13 -34.57 -17.86
CA GLN A 61 -7.99 -34.53 -16.41
C GLN A 61 -6.96 -33.52 -15.90
N TRP A 62 -6.19 -32.89 -16.78
CA TRP A 62 -5.28 -31.81 -16.41
C TRP A 62 -6.10 -30.64 -15.85
N ARG A 63 -5.57 -30.02 -14.81
CA ARG A 63 -6.20 -28.91 -14.08
C ARG A 63 -5.20 -27.79 -13.94
N CYS A 64 -5.71 -26.56 -13.86
CA CYS A 64 -4.90 -25.42 -13.52
C CYS A 64 -4.13 -25.72 -12.22
N PRO A 65 -2.78 -25.60 -12.22
CA PRO A 65 -1.97 -25.93 -11.05
C PRO A 65 -2.21 -24.97 -9.88
N ASP A 66 -2.74 -23.78 -10.16
CA ASP A 66 -2.94 -22.74 -9.15
C ASP A 66 -4.31 -22.86 -8.46
N CYS A 67 -5.38 -23.09 -9.21
CA CYS A 67 -6.75 -23.05 -8.68
C CYS A 67 -7.56 -24.34 -8.87
N GLY A 68 -7.01 -25.33 -9.58
CA GLY A 68 -7.71 -26.58 -9.86
C GLY A 68 -8.84 -26.49 -10.89
N ALA A 69 -9.00 -25.35 -11.58
CA ALA A 69 -9.97 -25.19 -12.66
C ALA A 69 -9.68 -26.17 -13.81
N ASP A 70 -10.73 -26.61 -14.50
CA ASP A 70 -10.58 -27.40 -15.71
C ASP A 70 -10.17 -26.54 -16.92
N GLN A 71 -9.84 -27.21 -18.03
CA GLN A 71 -9.38 -26.54 -19.24
C GLN A 71 -10.44 -25.63 -19.87
N ALA A 72 -11.74 -25.84 -19.58
CA ALA A 72 -12.81 -25.00 -20.14
C ALA A 72 -12.78 -23.57 -19.59
N MET A 73 -12.11 -23.37 -18.44
CA MET A 73 -11.88 -22.05 -17.84
C MET A 73 -10.66 -21.33 -18.40
N PHE A 74 -10.08 -21.79 -19.51
CA PHE A 74 -8.95 -21.12 -20.17
C PHE A 74 -9.37 -20.42 -21.45
N GLN A 75 -8.76 -19.25 -21.71
CA GLN A 75 -8.97 -18.48 -22.93
C GLN A 75 -7.62 -18.09 -23.56
N PRO A 76 -7.52 -18.00 -24.89
CA PRO A 76 -6.31 -17.50 -25.55
C PRO A 76 -5.96 -16.10 -25.05
N CYS A 77 -4.68 -15.85 -24.78
CA CYS A 77 -4.22 -14.51 -24.43
C CYS A 77 -4.33 -13.60 -25.67
N SER A 78 -5.19 -12.58 -25.62
CA SER A 78 -5.15 -11.46 -26.57
C SER A 78 -4.29 -10.35 -25.96
N CYS A 79 -3.05 -10.18 -26.43
CA CYS A 79 -2.20 -9.09 -25.95
C CYS A 79 -2.42 -7.81 -26.76
N VAL A 80 -2.51 -6.67 -26.07
CA VAL A 80 -1.99 -5.40 -26.57
C VAL A 80 -0.49 -5.45 -26.33
N SER A 81 0.32 -5.42 -27.39
CA SER A 81 1.77 -5.33 -27.28
C SER A 81 2.18 -3.86 -27.19
N VAL A 82 2.96 -3.51 -26.16
CA VAL A 82 3.85 -2.35 -26.22
C VAL A 82 5.11 -2.86 -26.89
N SER A 83 5.35 -2.44 -28.13
CA SER A 83 6.51 -2.83 -28.93
C SER A 83 7.79 -2.18 -28.41
N ASP A 84 8.88 -2.94 -28.49
CA ASP A 84 10.25 -2.54 -28.29
C ASP A 84 10.57 -1.17 -28.93
N ASN A 85 11.02 -0.23 -28.10
CA ASN A 85 11.76 0.94 -28.57
C ASN A 85 13.06 1.02 -27.76
N GLU A 86 14.15 0.67 -28.43
CA GLU A 86 15.49 0.99 -27.97
C GLU A 86 15.65 2.52 -27.83
N HIS A 87 16.33 2.93 -26.77
CA HIS A 87 16.80 4.29 -26.45
C HIS A 87 15.75 5.34 -26.03
N SER A 88 15.38 5.33 -24.74
CA SER A 88 15.71 6.46 -23.83
C SER A 88 15.37 6.12 -22.37
N ASP A 89 16.40 6.20 -21.52
CA ASP A 89 16.44 6.35 -20.07
C ASP A 89 15.11 6.24 -19.29
N SER A 90 14.81 5.03 -18.81
CA SER A 90 13.88 4.78 -17.70
C SER A 90 14.48 3.69 -16.79
N VAL A 91 15.18 4.14 -15.75
CA VAL A 91 15.97 3.32 -14.79
C VAL A 91 15.09 2.64 -13.72
N TYR A 92 13.76 2.65 -13.86
CA TYR A 92 12.85 2.26 -12.78
C TYR A 92 12.10 0.93 -12.96
N SER A 93 11.97 0.38 -14.18
CA SER A 93 11.17 -0.84 -14.41
C SER A 93 11.91 -2.17 -14.15
N ASP A 94 13.20 -2.14 -13.80
CA ASP A 94 14.03 -3.34 -13.65
C ASP A 94 14.16 -3.84 -12.19
N ARG A 95 13.83 -2.97 -11.21
CA ARG A 95 14.10 -3.23 -9.77
C ARG A 95 13.15 -4.23 -9.11
N THR A 96 12.06 -4.55 -9.78
CA THR A 96 10.96 -5.38 -9.24
C THR A 96 10.66 -6.58 -10.12
N ASN A 97 11.53 -6.81 -11.11
CA ASN A 97 11.53 -8.01 -11.93
C ASN A 97 11.69 -9.25 -11.04
N ARG A 98 10.78 -10.24 -11.18
CA ARG A 98 10.84 -11.52 -10.45
C ARG A 98 12.20 -12.21 -10.59
N ALA A 99 12.84 -12.10 -11.76
CA ALA A 99 14.16 -12.68 -12.01
C ALA A 99 15.28 -11.95 -11.25
N PHE A 100 15.09 -10.66 -10.97
CA PHE A 100 16.01 -9.86 -10.16
C PHE A 100 15.89 -10.20 -8.67
N LEU A 101 14.67 -10.19 -8.12
CA LEU A 101 14.43 -10.37 -6.68
C LEU A 101 14.86 -11.75 -6.14
N ILE A 102 14.73 -12.82 -6.93
CA ILE A 102 15.06 -14.19 -6.49
C ILE A 102 16.52 -14.35 -6.10
N ASN A 103 17.41 -13.59 -6.75
CA ASN A 103 18.86 -13.64 -6.55
C ASN A 103 19.39 -12.54 -5.63
N GLN A 104 18.50 -11.75 -5.01
CA GLN A 104 18.87 -10.72 -4.05
C GLN A 104 18.81 -11.24 -2.62
N THR A 105 19.61 -10.61 -1.76
CA THR A 105 19.54 -10.89 -0.31
C THR A 105 18.33 -10.20 0.30
N LEU A 106 17.73 -10.81 1.33
CA LEU A 106 16.58 -10.23 2.03
C LEU A 106 16.84 -8.79 2.48
N GLY A 107 18.05 -8.52 2.98
CA GLY A 107 18.47 -7.20 3.43
C GLY A 107 18.60 -6.19 2.30
N SER A 108 19.08 -6.59 1.11
CA SER A 108 19.18 -5.70 -0.05
C SER A 108 17.80 -5.32 -0.56
N ILE A 109 16.90 -6.30 -0.68
CA ILE A 109 15.52 -6.07 -1.16
C ILE A 109 14.83 -5.03 -0.28
N VAL A 110 14.88 -5.19 1.03
CA VAL A 110 14.21 -4.27 1.97
C VAL A 110 14.94 -2.93 2.11
N THR A 111 16.23 -2.87 1.76
CA THR A 111 16.96 -1.59 1.69
C THR A 111 16.50 -0.78 0.49
N GLU A 112 16.31 -1.42 -0.66
CA GLU A 112 15.86 -0.78 -1.90
C GLU A 112 14.35 -0.52 -1.92
N LEU A 113 13.56 -1.41 -1.31
CA LEU A 113 12.10 -1.40 -1.27
C LEU A 113 11.63 -1.59 0.19
N PRO A 114 11.74 -0.55 1.05
CA PRO A 114 11.38 -0.64 2.46
C PRO A 114 9.94 -1.11 2.73
N GLU A 115 9.02 -0.85 1.81
CA GLU A 115 7.64 -1.31 1.85
C GLU A 115 7.48 -2.84 1.91
N PHE A 116 8.45 -3.60 1.39
CA PHE A 116 8.42 -5.06 1.43
C PHE A 116 8.77 -5.63 2.80
N ALA A 117 9.31 -4.81 3.71
CA ALA A 117 9.63 -5.22 5.08
C ALA A 117 8.41 -5.84 5.80
N CYS A 118 7.24 -5.21 5.66
CA CYS A 118 6.00 -5.70 6.27
C CYS A 118 5.61 -7.07 5.71
N ILE A 119 5.71 -7.25 4.39
CA ILE A 119 5.38 -8.53 3.76
C ILE A 119 6.37 -9.61 4.22
N PHE A 120 7.67 -9.32 4.27
CA PHE A 120 8.66 -10.28 4.75
C PHE A 120 8.40 -10.70 6.19
N GLU A 121 8.00 -9.79 7.08
CA GLU A 121 7.63 -10.11 8.45
C GLU A 121 6.38 -11.00 8.56
N GLN A 122 5.35 -10.77 7.73
CA GLN A 122 4.15 -11.63 7.68
C GLN A 122 4.51 -13.09 7.34
N TYR A 123 5.50 -13.27 6.48
CA TYR A 123 6.05 -14.58 6.13
C TYR A 123 7.19 -15.02 7.08
N GLY A 124 7.52 -14.21 8.10
CA GLY A 124 8.55 -14.48 9.09
C GLY A 124 9.98 -14.47 8.53
N LEU A 125 10.25 -13.87 7.39
CA LEU A 125 11.57 -13.79 6.79
C LEU A 125 12.43 -12.75 7.53
N ASP A 126 13.54 -13.22 8.12
CA ASP A 126 14.45 -12.37 8.90
C ASP A 126 15.43 -11.62 7.99
N TYR A 127 14.97 -10.50 7.44
CA TYR A 127 15.78 -9.58 6.64
C TYR A 127 16.78 -8.74 7.47
N CYS A 128 16.71 -8.85 8.81
CA CYS A 128 17.54 -8.11 9.75
C CYS A 128 18.85 -8.86 10.03
N CYS A 129 18.78 -9.90 10.86
CA CYS A 129 19.96 -10.65 11.30
C CYS A 129 20.33 -11.68 10.23
N GLY A 130 19.32 -12.28 9.60
CA GLY A 130 19.44 -13.14 8.42
C GLY A 130 19.51 -12.40 7.09
N GLY A 131 19.65 -11.07 7.09
CA GLY A 131 19.54 -10.23 5.88
C GLY A 131 20.50 -10.55 4.75
N LYS A 132 21.58 -11.30 5.00
CA LYS A 132 22.54 -11.75 3.97
C LYS A 132 22.08 -12.98 3.19
N LYS A 133 21.01 -13.66 3.63
CA LYS A 133 20.45 -14.83 2.93
C LYS A 133 19.73 -14.40 1.66
N LEU A 134 19.84 -15.20 0.60
CA LEU A 134 19.05 -15.00 -0.61
C LEU A 134 17.56 -15.24 -0.32
N LEU A 135 16.69 -14.53 -1.04
CA LEU A 135 15.23 -14.67 -0.92
C LEU A 135 14.81 -16.14 -1.05
N GLU A 136 15.28 -16.83 -2.09
CA GLU A 136 14.95 -18.23 -2.34
C GLU A 136 15.40 -19.14 -1.18
N GLN A 137 16.61 -18.94 -0.67
CA GLN A 137 17.15 -19.73 0.44
C GLN A 137 16.32 -19.53 1.72
N ALA A 138 15.98 -18.30 2.05
CA ALA A 138 15.20 -17.99 3.25
C ALA A 138 13.76 -18.52 3.17
N CYS A 139 13.15 -18.49 1.98
CA CYS A 139 11.85 -19.10 1.73
C CYS A 139 11.89 -20.63 1.88
N ASN A 140 12.91 -21.28 1.31
CA ASN A 140 13.08 -22.74 1.38
C ASN A 140 13.25 -23.22 2.84
N GLU A 141 14.04 -22.52 3.65
CA GLU A 141 14.22 -22.84 5.08
C GLU A 141 12.92 -22.76 5.90
N LYS A 142 11.99 -21.89 5.49
CA LYS A 142 10.69 -21.69 6.16
C LYS A 142 9.53 -22.44 5.52
N GLY A 143 9.78 -23.22 4.47
CA GLY A 143 8.72 -23.93 3.73
C GLY A 143 7.76 -22.99 2.99
N ILE A 144 8.22 -21.79 2.62
CA ILE A 144 7.43 -20.79 1.89
C ILE A 144 7.64 -20.99 0.40
N SER A 145 6.57 -21.00 -0.38
CA SER A 145 6.68 -20.97 -1.84
C SER A 145 7.18 -19.59 -2.28
N VAL A 146 8.41 -19.55 -2.82
CA VAL A 146 9.01 -18.32 -3.37
C VAL A 146 8.09 -17.68 -4.40
N ASN A 147 7.41 -18.49 -5.21
CA ASN A 147 6.49 -17.99 -6.22
C ASN A 147 5.26 -17.29 -5.63
N GLN A 148 4.72 -17.79 -4.52
CA GLN A 148 3.60 -17.17 -3.80
C GLN A 148 4.03 -15.85 -3.15
N LEU A 149 5.21 -15.82 -2.52
CA LEU A 149 5.75 -14.59 -1.96
C LEU A 149 5.96 -13.53 -3.05
N LEU A 150 6.62 -13.88 -4.15
CA LEU A 150 6.82 -12.97 -5.28
C LEU A 150 5.51 -12.49 -5.90
N ALA A 151 4.47 -13.34 -5.95
CA ALA A 151 3.14 -12.91 -6.37
C ALA A 151 2.58 -11.86 -5.41
N LYS A 152 2.74 -12.06 -4.09
CA LYS A 152 2.27 -11.11 -3.08
C LYS A 152 3.00 -9.76 -3.11
N LEU A 153 4.32 -9.78 -3.30
CA LEU A 153 5.11 -8.55 -3.49
C LEU A 153 4.67 -7.79 -4.74
N ASN A 154 4.42 -8.52 -5.84
CA ASN A 154 3.97 -7.93 -7.09
C ASN A 154 2.54 -7.37 -7.01
N GLU A 155 1.61 -8.06 -6.33
CA GLU A 155 0.26 -7.55 -6.03
C GLU A 155 0.34 -6.23 -5.27
N TYR A 156 1.11 -6.19 -4.17
CA TYR A 156 1.28 -4.99 -3.36
C TYR A 156 1.82 -3.82 -4.19
N GLN A 157 2.76 -4.10 -5.08
CA GLN A 157 3.34 -3.08 -5.92
C GLN A 157 2.39 -2.60 -7.02
N ILE A 158 1.64 -3.50 -7.66
CA ILE A 158 0.60 -3.13 -8.62
C ILE A 158 -0.46 -2.27 -7.92
N GLU A 159 -0.88 -2.62 -6.71
CA GLU A 159 -1.82 -1.83 -5.92
C GLU A 159 -1.24 -0.43 -5.61
N ALA A 160 0.03 -0.35 -5.24
CA ALA A 160 0.72 0.93 -4.98
C ALA A 160 0.90 1.79 -6.24
N GLU A 161 1.18 1.17 -7.39
CA GLU A 161 1.36 1.84 -8.68
C GLU A 161 0.01 2.26 -9.28
N GLN A 162 -1.03 1.42 -9.23
CA GLN A 162 -2.38 1.80 -9.63
C GLN A 162 -2.91 2.95 -8.77
N SER A 163 -2.62 2.95 -7.47
CA SER A 163 -2.95 4.06 -6.58
C SER A 163 -2.21 5.36 -6.95
N LYS A 164 -1.03 5.28 -7.57
CA LYS A 164 -0.27 6.44 -8.10
C LYS A 164 -0.68 6.84 -9.51
N GLN A 165 -1.16 5.92 -10.34
CA GLN A 165 -1.42 6.15 -11.76
C GLN A 165 -2.89 6.54 -12.04
N LEU A 166 -3.82 6.17 -11.14
CA LEU A 166 -5.18 6.71 -11.07
C LEU A 166 -5.23 7.98 -10.19
N GLU A 167 -4.44 9.01 -10.51
CA GLU A 167 -4.53 10.35 -9.91
C GLU A 167 -5.81 11.10 -10.32
N LEU A 168 -6.96 10.49 -10.06
CA LEU A 168 -8.19 11.19 -9.78
C LEU A 168 -8.65 10.67 -8.42
N GLU A 169 -7.95 11.07 -7.34
CA GLU A 169 -8.53 10.94 -6.01
C GLU A 169 -9.93 11.58 -6.08
N PRO A 170 -10.97 10.89 -5.58
CA PRO A 170 -12.30 11.46 -5.51
C PRO A 170 -12.22 12.83 -4.84
N ASP A 171 -12.98 13.80 -5.34
CA ASP A 171 -13.11 15.07 -4.63
C ASP A 171 -13.86 14.81 -3.31
N TRP A 172 -13.10 14.52 -2.25
CA TRP A 172 -13.63 14.16 -0.93
C TRP A 172 -14.51 15.26 -0.32
N THR A 173 -14.44 16.49 -0.83
CA THR A 173 -15.34 17.57 -0.42
C THR A 173 -16.76 17.40 -0.97
N LYS A 174 -16.92 16.59 -2.03
CA LYS A 174 -18.18 16.34 -2.74
C LYS A 174 -18.74 14.92 -2.55
N THR A 175 -17.93 13.95 -2.15
CA THR A 175 -18.39 12.59 -1.86
C THR A 175 -19.32 12.55 -0.63
N THR A 176 -20.06 11.46 -0.43
CA THR A 176 -20.83 11.25 0.81
C THR A 176 -19.89 11.05 1.99
N LEU A 177 -20.33 11.43 3.19
CA LEU A 177 -19.60 11.20 4.44
C LEU A 177 -19.42 9.70 4.68
N ARG A 178 -20.43 8.88 4.34
CA ARG A 178 -20.30 7.42 4.37
C ARG A 178 -19.14 6.91 3.52
N ALA A 179 -19.01 7.37 2.26
CA ALA A 179 -17.94 6.93 1.38
C ALA A 179 -16.56 7.41 1.87
N LEU A 180 -16.49 8.62 2.44
CA LEU A 180 -15.26 9.12 3.06
C LEU A 180 -14.89 8.29 4.30
N ILE A 181 -15.83 7.95 5.17
CA ILE A 181 -15.62 7.07 6.32
C ILE A 181 -15.11 5.69 5.88
N GLU A 182 -15.74 5.09 4.87
CA GLU A 182 -15.32 3.79 4.34
C GLU A 182 -13.88 3.86 3.80
N HIS A 183 -13.52 4.95 3.12
CA HIS A 183 -12.15 5.20 2.69
C HIS A 183 -11.18 5.37 3.88
N LEU A 184 -11.53 6.12 4.92
CA LEU A 184 -10.69 6.29 6.11
C LEU A 184 -10.38 4.94 6.78
N ILE A 185 -11.41 4.10 6.95
CA ILE A 185 -11.26 2.77 7.54
C ILE A 185 -10.36 1.88 6.67
N THR A 186 -10.70 1.74 5.38
CA THR A 186 -10.03 0.79 4.48
C THR A 186 -8.61 1.23 4.10
N ARG A 187 -8.39 2.52 3.83
CA ARG A 187 -7.07 3.01 3.40
C ARG A 187 -6.12 3.25 4.57
N TYR A 188 -6.64 3.67 5.73
CA TYR A 188 -5.80 4.09 6.86
C TYR A 188 -5.93 3.14 8.06
N HIS A 189 -7.11 2.97 8.64
CA HIS A 189 -7.24 2.22 9.91
C HIS A 189 -6.85 0.75 9.79
N GLU A 190 -7.26 0.06 8.72
CA GLU A 190 -6.86 -1.33 8.47
C GLU A 190 -5.34 -1.49 8.36
N ARG A 191 -4.67 -0.56 7.68
CA ARG A 191 -3.21 -0.56 7.58
C ARG A 191 -2.55 -0.27 8.93
N LEU A 192 -3.06 0.72 9.68
CA LEU A 192 -2.54 1.07 11.01
C LEU A 192 -2.61 -0.10 11.99
N ARG A 193 -3.66 -0.92 11.94
CA ARG A 193 -3.78 -2.14 12.76
C ARG A 193 -2.66 -3.16 12.51
N ILE A 194 -2.08 -3.16 11.31
CA ILE A 194 -0.98 -4.04 10.93
C ILE A 194 0.37 -3.38 11.27
N GLU A 195 0.52 -2.10 10.92
CA GLU A 195 1.80 -1.39 11.05
C GLU A 195 2.15 -1.03 12.50
N LEU A 196 1.18 -0.64 13.34
CA LEU A 196 1.48 -0.19 14.70
C LEU A 196 2.08 -1.28 15.60
N PRO A 197 1.56 -2.53 15.65
CA PRO A 197 2.19 -3.61 16.41
C PRO A 197 3.60 -3.92 15.89
N ARG A 198 3.76 -3.96 14.56
CA ARG A 198 5.04 -4.20 13.89
C ARG A 198 6.10 -3.16 14.28
N LEU A 199 5.76 -1.87 14.17
CA LEU A 199 6.65 -0.77 14.54
C LEU A 199 6.96 -0.75 16.04
N SER A 200 6.03 -1.19 16.89
CA SER A 200 6.30 -1.33 18.32
C SER A 200 7.38 -2.37 18.60
N GLU A 201 7.38 -3.49 17.88
CA GLU A 201 8.44 -4.49 18.03
C GLU A 201 9.78 -4.05 17.45
N LEU A 202 9.76 -3.33 16.31
CA LEU A 202 10.97 -2.76 15.71
C LEU A 202 11.60 -1.69 16.62
N THR A 203 10.82 -0.76 17.16
CA THR A 203 11.30 0.28 18.10
C THR A 203 11.91 -0.34 19.35
N LYS A 204 11.25 -1.34 19.97
CA LYS A 204 11.80 -2.10 21.11
C LYS A 204 13.11 -2.80 20.76
N LYS A 205 13.18 -3.45 19.59
CA LYS A 205 14.39 -4.18 19.16
C LYS A 205 15.56 -3.23 18.97
N VAL A 206 15.35 -2.10 18.29
CA VAL A 206 16.40 -1.09 18.07
C VAL A 206 16.83 -0.47 19.40
N ALA A 207 15.88 -0.05 20.25
CA ALA A 207 16.19 0.46 21.59
C ALA A 207 17.02 -0.53 22.43
N ARG A 208 16.67 -1.81 22.40
CA ARG A 208 17.38 -2.85 23.17
C ARG A 208 18.81 -3.08 22.66
N VAL A 209 19.02 -3.11 21.35
CA VAL A 209 20.32 -3.42 20.74
C VAL A 209 21.24 -2.20 20.68
N HIS A 210 20.69 -1.05 20.32
CA HIS A 210 21.43 0.17 20.04
C HIS A 210 21.34 1.22 21.15
N GLY A 211 20.44 1.08 22.14
CA GLY A 211 20.14 2.13 23.13
C GLY A 211 21.30 2.58 24.02
N VAL A 212 22.38 1.81 24.11
CA VAL A 212 23.62 2.24 24.80
C VAL A 212 24.33 3.33 24.00
N ASN A 213 24.42 3.19 22.67
CA ASN A 213 25.05 4.15 21.78
C ASN A 213 24.06 5.21 21.26
N HIS A 214 22.77 4.85 21.23
CA HIS A 214 21.65 5.65 20.71
C HIS A 214 20.54 5.77 21.77
N PRO A 215 20.80 6.49 22.88
CA PRO A 215 19.81 6.65 23.96
C PRO A 215 18.51 7.30 23.48
N GLU A 216 18.55 8.10 22.42
CA GLU A 216 17.36 8.65 21.74
C GLU A 216 16.39 7.56 21.30
N MET A 217 16.87 6.39 20.89
CA MET A 217 16.01 5.29 20.45
C MET A 217 15.28 4.60 21.61
N VAL A 218 15.79 4.70 22.83
CA VAL A 218 15.06 4.27 24.03
C VAL A 218 13.85 5.17 24.25
N GLU A 219 14.02 6.48 24.05
CA GLU A 219 12.94 7.45 24.19
C GLU A 219 11.93 7.36 23.04
N VAL A 220 12.38 7.18 21.80
CA VAL A 220 11.50 6.92 20.65
C VAL A 220 10.62 5.69 20.90
N SER A 221 11.19 4.60 21.43
CA SER A 221 10.43 3.39 21.78
C SER A 221 9.35 3.66 22.83
N ARG A 222 9.66 4.48 23.85
CA ARG A 222 8.70 4.88 24.89
C ARG A 222 7.56 5.73 24.32
N ILE A 223 7.89 6.76 23.54
CA ILE A 223 6.91 7.66 22.91
C ILE A 223 6.02 6.87 21.95
N PHE A 224 6.61 6.04 21.10
CA PHE A 224 5.86 5.23 20.13
C PHE A 224 4.88 4.27 20.81
N HIS A 225 5.27 3.66 21.93
CA HIS A 225 4.39 2.76 22.67
C HIS A 225 3.14 3.47 23.18
N LEU A 226 3.29 4.67 23.76
CA LEU A 226 2.16 5.48 24.24
C LEU A 226 1.29 5.98 23.07
N PHE A 227 1.93 6.48 22.02
CA PHE A 227 1.26 6.90 20.79
C PHE A 227 0.39 5.78 20.21
N ARG A 228 0.91 4.55 20.14
CA ARG A 228 0.15 3.39 19.66
C ARG A 228 -1.08 3.13 20.51
N GLU A 229 -0.93 3.05 21.84
CA GLU A 229 -2.06 2.74 22.73
C GLU A 229 -3.18 3.77 22.61
N GLN A 230 -2.80 5.05 22.52
CA GLN A 230 -3.75 6.14 22.32
C GLN A 230 -4.43 6.05 20.95
N LEU A 231 -3.67 5.84 19.87
CA LEU A 231 -4.20 5.75 18.51
C LEU A 231 -5.10 4.53 18.30
N GLU A 232 -4.78 3.37 18.89
CA GLU A 232 -5.64 2.18 18.84
C GLU A 232 -6.99 2.41 19.53
N GLN A 233 -7.00 3.09 20.68
CA GLN A 233 -8.25 3.47 21.36
C GLN A 233 -9.01 4.56 20.61
N HIS A 234 -8.28 5.51 20.02
CA HIS A 234 -8.83 6.57 19.19
C HIS A 234 -9.64 6.00 18.01
N MET A 235 -9.02 5.15 17.17
CA MET A 235 -9.69 4.52 16.03
C MET A 235 -10.93 3.71 16.45
N GLN A 236 -10.91 3.05 17.62
CA GLN A 236 -12.08 2.34 18.13
C GLN A 236 -13.24 3.27 18.47
N LYS A 237 -12.98 4.44 19.08
CA LYS A 237 -14.03 5.43 19.34
C LYS A 237 -14.61 5.96 18.05
N GLU A 238 -13.77 6.17 17.05
CA GLU A 238 -14.26 6.61 15.74
C GLU A 238 -15.16 5.57 15.09
N GLU A 239 -14.68 4.35 14.94
CA GLU A 239 -15.40 3.31 14.20
C GLU A 239 -16.64 2.78 14.92
N LEU A 240 -16.61 2.67 16.25
CA LEU A 240 -17.73 2.11 17.02
C LEU A 240 -18.79 3.15 17.37
N ILE A 241 -18.39 4.43 17.47
CA ILE A 241 -19.24 5.48 18.05
C ILE A 241 -19.42 6.65 17.09
N LEU A 242 -18.34 7.33 16.69
CA LEU A 242 -18.44 8.58 15.94
C LEU A 242 -18.89 8.37 14.48
N PHE A 243 -18.22 7.50 13.73
CA PHE A 243 -18.52 7.23 12.31
C PHE A 243 -19.94 6.68 12.09
N PRO A 244 -20.46 5.74 12.90
CA PRO A 244 -21.87 5.33 12.81
C PRO A 244 -22.84 6.48 13.06
N ALA A 245 -22.49 7.39 13.98
CA ALA A 245 -23.32 8.56 14.27
C ALA A 245 -23.33 9.55 13.09
N ILE A 246 -22.15 9.86 12.53
CA ILE A 246 -22.02 10.73 11.34
C ILE A 246 -22.81 10.15 10.16
N THR A 247 -22.71 8.84 9.91
CA THR A 247 -23.46 8.16 8.84
C THR A 247 -24.97 8.26 9.03
N SER A 248 -25.45 8.22 10.28
CA SER A 248 -26.87 8.35 10.60
C SER A 248 -27.37 9.79 10.41
N ILE A 249 -26.57 10.80 10.77
CA ILE A 249 -26.86 12.22 10.50
C ILE A 249 -26.96 12.47 8.99
N GLU A 250 -26.03 11.94 8.19
CA GLU A 250 -26.09 12.06 6.72
C GLU A 250 -27.38 11.46 6.15
N SER A 251 -27.89 10.39 6.76
CA SER A 251 -29.15 9.74 6.37
C SER A 251 -30.40 10.49 6.88
N GLY A 252 -30.24 11.65 7.52
CA GLY A 252 -31.34 12.45 8.08
C GLY A 252 -31.91 11.91 9.39
N ARG A 253 -31.24 10.95 10.05
CA ARG A 253 -31.66 10.44 11.36
C ARG A 253 -31.00 11.25 12.48
N THR A 254 -31.79 11.66 13.47
CA THR A 254 -31.26 12.25 14.69
C THR A 254 -30.52 11.18 15.49
N THR A 255 -29.24 11.40 15.72
CA THR A 255 -28.44 10.60 16.65
C THR A 255 -28.39 11.30 17.99
N TYR A 256 -28.70 10.56 19.05
CA TYR A 256 -28.56 11.04 20.41
C TYR A 256 -27.38 10.33 21.06
N PHE A 257 -26.33 11.08 21.40
CA PHE A 257 -25.31 10.59 22.31
C PHE A 257 -25.83 10.72 23.74
N GLY A 258 -26.24 9.59 24.34
CA GLY A 258 -26.64 9.55 25.75
C GLY A 258 -27.63 10.65 26.15
N CYS A 259 -27.28 11.47 27.14
CA CYS A 259 -28.08 12.58 27.69
C CYS A 259 -28.30 13.75 26.71
N GLY A 260 -28.82 13.50 25.51
CA GLY A 260 -29.19 14.57 24.58
C GLY A 260 -28.02 15.20 23.81
N GLY A 261 -26.84 14.58 23.78
CA GLY A 261 -25.65 15.12 23.13
C GLY A 261 -25.65 14.99 21.60
N SER A 262 -25.02 15.96 20.93
CA SER A 262 -24.72 15.99 19.49
C SER A 262 -23.30 15.44 19.20
N VAL A 263 -22.92 15.33 17.92
CA VAL A 263 -21.56 14.95 17.47
C VAL A 263 -20.49 15.98 17.83
N ASP A 264 -20.85 17.20 18.24
CA ASP A 264 -19.93 18.31 18.53
C ASP A 264 -18.85 17.92 19.54
N HIS A 265 -19.24 17.38 20.70
CA HIS A 265 -18.28 17.03 21.75
C HIS A 265 -17.39 15.83 21.40
N PRO A 266 -17.92 14.71 20.85
CA PRO A 266 -17.08 13.67 20.30
C PRO A 266 -16.05 14.15 19.28
N ILE A 267 -16.44 15.04 18.35
CA ILE A 267 -15.54 15.61 17.35
C ILE A 267 -14.44 16.46 18.01
N GLU A 268 -14.80 17.32 18.97
CA GLU A 268 -13.82 18.13 19.72
C GLU A 268 -12.79 17.24 20.44
N MET A 269 -13.24 16.14 21.05
CA MET A 269 -12.35 15.16 21.68
C MET A 269 -11.43 14.48 20.66
N MET A 270 -11.92 14.09 19.48
CA MET A 270 -11.08 13.48 18.45
C MET A 270 -10.03 14.47 17.93
N THR A 271 -10.41 15.73 17.68
CA THR A 271 -9.45 16.77 17.25
C THR A 271 -8.36 17.02 18.29
N LYS A 272 -8.70 17.01 19.59
CA LYS A 272 -7.68 17.10 20.65
C LYS A 272 -6.72 15.92 20.63
N GLU A 273 -7.23 14.70 20.45
CA GLU A 273 -6.39 13.50 20.37
C GLU A 273 -5.52 13.48 19.10
N HIS A 274 -5.97 14.10 18.01
CA HIS A 274 -5.13 14.35 16.83
C HIS A 274 -3.95 15.28 17.13
N ASP A 275 -4.17 16.34 17.91
CA ASP A 275 -3.09 17.24 18.32
C ASP A 275 -2.04 16.50 19.18
N ASP A 276 -2.50 15.69 20.14
CA ASP A 276 -1.62 14.86 20.99
C ASP A 276 -0.81 13.85 20.13
N ALA A 277 -1.46 13.22 19.15
CA ALA A 277 -0.81 12.31 18.20
C ALA A 277 0.24 13.03 17.32
N GLY A 278 -0.08 14.24 16.84
CA GLY A 278 0.83 15.08 16.07
C GLY A 278 2.06 15.53 16.89
N GLU A 279 1.87 15.85 18.16
CA GLU A 279 2.99 16.18 19.06
C GLU A 279 3.92 14.98 19.25
N ALA A 280 3.37 13.78 19.46
CA ALA A 280 4.14 12.55 19.59
C ALA A 280 4.99 12.25 18.33
N LEU A 281 4.39 12.38 17.14
CA LEU A 281 5.09 12.22 15.86
C LEU A 281 6.22 13.25 15.71
N SER A 282 5.93 14.54 15.99
CA SER A 282 6.93 15.62 15.94
C SER A 282 8.11 15.39 16.90
N MET A 283 7.84 14.88 18.11
CA MET A 283 8.90 14.54 19.07
C MET A 283 9.79 13.40 18.54
N MET A 284 9.21 12.34 17.98
CA MET A 284 9.97 11.24 17.40
C MET A 284 10.81 11.70 16.20
N SER A 285 10.24 12.53 15.32
CA SER A 285 10.94 13.13 14.18
C SER A 285 12.16 13.94 14.65
N LYS A 286 11.99 14.82 15.65
CA LYS A 286 13.11 15.58 16.24
C LYS A 286 14.19 14.70 16.87
N LEU A 287 13.81 13.70 17.65
CA LEU A 287 14.76 12.78 18.31
C LEU A 287 15.60 11.99 17.30
N THR A 288 15.05 11.74 16.12
CA THR A 288 15.68 10.93 15.07
C THR A 288 16.30 11.78 13.96
N ASN A 289 16.41 13.10 14.15
CA ASN A 289 16.89 14.04 13.15
C ASN A 289 16.14 13.89 11.81
N ASP A 290 14.82 14.07 11.86
CA ASP A 290 13.89 13.88 10.74
C ASP A 290 13.99 12.47 10.14
N TYR A 291 14.06 11.46 11.02
CA TYR A 291 14.23 10.05 10.69
C TYR A 291 15.48 9.73 9.85
N THR A 292 16.55 10.52 10.00
CA THR A 292 17.82 10.29 9.30
C THR A 292 18.63 9.20 10.01
N PRO A 293 18.96 8.07 9.35
CA PRO A 293 19.75 7.02 9.99
C PRO A 293 21.19 7.46 10.26
N PRO A 294 21.76 7.15 11.46
CA PRO A 294 23.17 7.38 11.74
C PRO A 294 24.07 6.43 10.92
N GLU A 295 25.36 6.75 10.82
CA GLU A 295 26.32 5.99 9.99
C GLU A 295 26.45 4.52 10.41
N ASP A 296 26.35 4.23 11.70
CA ASP A 296 26.44 2.89 12.27
C ASP A 296 25.09 2.16 12.35
N ALA A 297 24.02 2.74 11.80
CA ALA A 297 22.70 2.12 11.76
C ALA A 297 22.73 0.80 10.98
N CYS A 298 22.31 -0.28 11.64
CA CYS A 298 22.04 -1.54 10.95
C CYS A 298 20.78 -1.44 10.08
N ASN A 299 20.56 -2.42 9.19
CA ASN A 299 19.40 -2.39 8.28
C ASN A 299 18.06 -2.27 9.02
N THR A 300 17.88 -2.92 10.17
CA THR A 300 16.63 -2.78 10.94
C THR A 300 16.44 -1.40 11.53
N PHE A 301 17.53 -0.73 11.93
CA PHE A 301 17.44 0.64 12.39
C PHE A 301 17.04 1.57 11.23
N LYS A 302 17.65 1.42 10.05
CA LYS A 302 17.27 2.16 8.84
C LYS A 302 15.80 1.95 8.45
N ILE A 303 15.35 0.69 8.44
CA ILE A 303 13.97 0.33 8.09
C ILE A 303 12.97 0.89 9.09
N LEU A 304 13.29 0.85 10.38
CA LEU A 304 12.46 1.46 11.41
C LEU A 304 12.27 2.96 11.13
N LEU A 305 13.36 3.70 10.90
CA LEU A 305 13.29 5.15 10.68
C LEU A 305 12.50 5.48 9.40
N HIS A 306 12.75 4.78 8.30
CA HIS A 306 11.96 4.95 7.07
C HIS A 306 10.47 4.66 7.29
N SER A 307 10.15 3.63 8.08
CA SER A 307 8.75 3.26 8.35
C SER A 307 8.06 4.26 9.27
N LEU A 308 8.77 4.84 10.26
CA LEU A 308 8.25 5.92 11.09
C LEU A 308 7.98 7.20 10.28
N ALA A 309 8.88 7.54 9.35
CA ALA A 309 8.68 8.67 8.44
C ALA A 309 7.44 8.48 7.55
N ALA A 310 7.27 7.27 7.00
CA ALA A 310 6.09 6.92 6.21
C ALA A 310 4.81 7.02 7.06
N LEU A 311 4.83 6.50 8.29
CA LEU A 311 3.70 6.60 9.22
C LEU A 311 3.34 8.05 9.52
N GLU A 312 4.31 8.93 9.82
CA GLU A 312 4.03 10.35 10.08
C GLU A 312 3.34 11.02 8.88
N LEU A 313 3.85 10.77 7.67
CA LEU A 313 3.24 11.30 6.45
C LEU A 313 1.80 10.81 6.26
N GLU A 314 1.55 9.50 6.43
CA GLU A 314 0.21 8.92 6.27
C GLU A 314 -0.76 9.45 7.33
N MET A 315 -0.31 9.59 8.58
CA MET A 315 -1.11 10.14 9.67
C MET A 315 -1.53 11.58 9.38
N HIS A 316 -0.65 12.42 8.83
CA HIS A 316 -1.01 13.78 8.43
C HIS A 316 -2.11 13.80 7.36
N GLN A 317 -2.03 12.91 6.36
CA GLN A 317 -3.05 12.81 5.31
C GLN A 317 -4.38 12.30 5.86
N HIS A 318 -4.33 11.33 6.78
CA HIS A 318 -5.48 10.76 7.46
C HIS A 318 -6.23 11.84 8.26
N VAL A 319 -5.54 12.47 9.21
CA VAL A 319 -6.07 13.52 10.08
C VAL A 319 -6.54 14.73 9.27
N HIS A 320 -5.89 15.04 8.14
CA HIS A 320 -6.35 16.12 7.26
C HIS A 320 -7.77 15.84 6.73
N LYS A 321 -8.01 14.63 6.22
CA LYS A 321 -9.33 14.23 5.69
C LYS A 321 -10.40 14.27 6.79
N GLU A 322 -10.04 13.97 8.03
CA GLU A 322 -10.96 14.05 9.17
C GLU A 322 -11.23 15.49 9.60
N ASN A 323 -10.19 16.22 10.02
CA ASN A 323 -10.30 17.55 10.60
C ASN A 323 -10.78 18.60 9.59
N ASN A 324 -10.43 18.47 8.32
CA ASN A 324 -10.71 19.51 7.32
C ASN A 324 -11.86 19.16 6.37
N ILE A 325 -12.31 17.90 6.33
CA ILE A 325 -13.37 17.47 5.42
C ILE A 325 -14.50 16.78 6.18
N LEU A 326 -14.26 15.65 6.83
CA LEU A 326 -15.30 14.84 7.47
C LEU A 326 -16.00 15.61 8.59
N PHE A 327 -15.23 16.08 9.58
CA PHE A 327 -15.77 16.68 10.80
C PHE A 327 -16.51 18.00 10.54
N PRO A 328 -15.98 18.97 9.78
CA PRO A 328 -16.72 20.21 9.51
C PRO A 328 -18.02 19.98 8.75
N ARG A 329 -18.04 19.01 7.83
CA ARG A 329 -19.25 18.65 7.08
C ARG A 329 -20.28 17.95 7.96
N ALA A 330 -19.84 17.06 8.86
CA ALA A 330 -20.72 16.40 9.84
C ALA A 330 -21.38 17.41 10.78
N LEU A 331 -20.62 18.36 11.34
CA LEU A 331 -21.13 19.44 12.20
C LEU A 331 -22.17 20.29 11.47
N LYS A 332 -21.91 20.66 10.20
CA LYS A 332 -22.86 21.43 9.40
C LYS A 332 -24.18 20.69 9.17
N LEU A 333 -24.13 19.38 8.91
CA LEU A 333 -25.33 18.57 8.75
C LEU A 333 -26.10 18.42 10.07
N ALA A 334 -25.41 18.20 11.18
CA ALA A 334 -26.01 18.11 12.50
C ALA A 334 -26.74 19.42 12.89
N GLY A 335 -26.07 20.57 12.72
CA GLY A 335 -26.67 21.88 12.98
C GLY A 335 -27.89 22.20 12.11
N ALA A 336 -27.89 21.76 10.85
CA ALA A 336 -29.03 21.90 9.95
C ALA A 336 -30.23 20.99 10.30
N ALA A 337 -29.99 19.88 11.02
CA ALA A 337 -31.04 18.97 11.48
C ALA A 337 -31.72 19.47 12.77
N VAL A 338 -31.03 20.22 13.62
CA VAL A 338 -31.57 20.80 14.86
C VAL A 338 -32.52 21.98 14.60
N CYS A 339 -32.37 22.68 13.47
CA CYS A 339 -33.20 23.84 13.11
C CYS A 339 -34.47 23.49 12.30
N ARG A 340 -34.82 22.21 12.14
CA ARG A 340 -36.02 21.75 11.40
C ARG A 340 -37.19 21.37 12.29
#